data_AF-A0A6V7IZA2-F1
#
_entry.id   AF-A0A6V7IZA2-F1
#
_cell.length_a   1.000
_cell.length_b   1.000
_cell.length_c   1.000
_cell.angle_alpha   90.00
_cell.angle_beta   90.00
_cell.angle_gamma   90.00
#
_symmetry.space_group_name_H-M   'P 1'
#
loop_
_entity.id
_entity.type
_entity.pdbx_description
1 polymer ?
#
loop_
_entity_poly.entity_id
_entity_poly.type
_entity_poly.pdbx_seq_one_letter_code
_entity_poly.pdbx_strand_id
1 'polypeptide(L)'
;VNDKDGFVAPAKWLFLQDRRFLSEYDEKSLKNKFGNFNLFADSEITIGQRIENNVFILLSIYRPSPVRDLIVEQRGRWIIETGIQLFDNRVSSRRRLNLHLTPLKASIV
;
A
#
# COMPACT_ATOMS: atom_id res chain seq x y z
N VAL A 1 2.93 21.84 -18.29
CA VAL A 1 4.02 20.90 -17.94
C VAL A 1 3.40 19.81 -17.09
N ASN A 2 3.12 18.66 -17.72
CA ASN A 2 2.42 17.55 -17.09
C ASN A 2 3.50 16.59 -16.55
N ASP A 3 4.03 16.89 -15.38
CA ASP A 3 5.27 16.29 -14.85
C ASP A 3 5.04 14.98 -14.07
N LYS A 4 3.91 14.30 -14.33
CA LYS A 4 3.51 13.08 -13.62
C LYS A 4 3.07 12.00 -14.59
N ASP A 5 4.00 11.53 -15.42
CA ASP A 5 3.95 10.22 -16.11
C ASP A 5 4.15 9.06 -15.10
N GLY A 6 3.56 9.19 -13.92
CA GLY A 6 3.73 8.28 -12.80
C GLY A 6 2.53 7.36 -12.68
N PHE A 7 2.68 6.13 -13.17
CA PHE A 7 1.94 4.94 -12.75
C PHE A 7 0.51 5.21 -12.25
N VAL A 8 -0.44 5.25 -13.19
CA VAL A 8 -1.86 5.29 -12.86
C VAL A 8 -2.31 3.84 -12.71
N ALA A 9 -2.74 3.43 -11.51
CA ALA A 9 -3.11 2.05 -11.24
C ALA A 9 -4.65 1.88 -11.13
N PRO A 10 -5.35 1.61 -12.25
CA PRO A 10 -6.60 0.85 -12.21
C PRO A 10 -6.35 -0.67 -12.03
N ALA A 11 -5.08 -1.08 -11.91
CA ALA A 11 -4.64 -2.46 -11.78
C ALA A 11 -4.21 -2.81 -10.34
N LYS A 12 -4.45 -4.05 -9.93
CA LYS A 12 -3.96 -4.61 -8.66
C LYS A 12 -2.51 -5.05 -8.85
N TRP A 13 -1.60 -4.59 -8.00
CA TRP A 13 -0.18 -4.91 -8.11
C TRP A 13 0.31 -5.69 -6.90
N LEU A 14 1.08 -6.74 -7.17
CA LEU A 14 1.80 -7.50 -6.15
C LEU A 14 3.30 -7.38 -6.39
N PHE A 15 4.01 -6.74 -5.48
CA PHE A 15 5.46 -6.66 -5.47
C PHE A 15 6.01 -7.69 -4.49
N LEU A 16 6.86 -8.61 -4.96
CA LEU A 16 7.54 -9.56 -4.10
C LEU A 16 8.94 -9.05 -3.78
N GLN A 17 9.26 -9.01 -2.50
CA GLN A 17 10.56 -8.56 -2.02
C GLN A 17 11.17 -9.62 -1.10
N ASP A 18 12.41 -10.02 -1.37
CA ASP A 18 13.16 -10.86 -0.44
C ASP A 18 13.87 -9.99 0.60
N ARG A 19 13.53 -10.17 1.88
CA ARG A 19 14.13 -9.43 3.01
C ARG A 19 14.75 -10.35 4.04
N ARG A 20 14.94 -11.64 3.74
CA ARG A 20 15.52 -12.63 4.67
C ARG A 20 16.92 -12.24 5.20
N PHE A 21 17.65 -11.40 4.46
CA PHE A 21 19.02 -10.98 4.77
C PHE A 21 19.17 -9.48 5.03
N LEU A 22 18.06 -8.74 5.10
CA LEU A 22 18.07 -7.30 5.35
C LEU A 22 17.58 -7.05 6.78
N SER A 23 18.26 -6.17 7.52
CA SER A 23 17.79 -5.73 8.83
C SER A 23 16.43 -5.03 8.73
N GLU A 24 15.74 -5.00 9.88
CA GLU A 24 14.39 -4.54 10.22
C GLU A 24 13.51 -3.86 9.15
N TYR A 25 12.20 -4.08 9.30
CA TYR A 25 11.18 -3.39 8.51
C TYR A 25 11.38 -1.86 8.56
N ASP A 26 11.81 -1.30 7.43
CA ASP A 26 12.01 0.13 7.28
C ASP A 26 10.87 0.75 6.44
N GLU A 27 9.87 1.24 7.14
CA GLU A 27 8.76 1.99 6.56
C GLU A 27 9.24 3.25 5.83
N LYS A 28 10.31 3.90 6.31
CA LYS A 28 10.86 5.13 5.72
C LYS A 28 11.41 4.85 4.33
N SER A 29 12.11 3.73 4.15
CA SER A 29 12.59 3.29 2.82
C SER A 29 11.43 3.06 1.85
N LEU A 30 10.35 2.41 2.29
CA LEU A 30 9.15 2.22 1.45
C LEU A 30 8.51 3.55 1.09
N LYS A 31 8.33 4.46 2.06
CA LYS A 31 7.81 5.80 1.83
C LYS A 31 8.66 6.61 0.86
N ASN A 32 9.99 6.52 0.94
CA ASN A 32 10.90 7.20 0.02
C ASN A 32 10.80 6.64 -1.40
N LYS A 33 10.73 5.30 -1.55
CA LYS A 33 10.60 4.66 -2.86
C LYS A 33 9.26 4.98 -3.52
N PHE A 34 8.17 4.88 -2.77
CA PHE A 34 6.82 4.97 -3.32
C PHE A 34 6.19 6.38 -3.20
N GLY A 35 6.85 7.31 -2.50
CA GLY A 35 6.30 8.63 -2.16
C GLY A 35 5.99 9.52 -3.36
N ASN A 36 6.69 9.34 -4.48
CA ASN A 36 6.46 10.15 -5.67
C ASN A 36 5.37 9.58 -6.60
N PHE A 37 4.82 8.40 -6.29
CA PHE A 37 3.79 7.76 -7.11
C PHE A 37 2.38 8.21 -6.70
N ASN A 38 1.46 8.21 -7.67
CA ASN A 38 0.04 8.53 -7.45
C ASN A 38 -0.72 7.26 -7.03
N LEU A 39 -0.49 6.80 -5.80
CA LEU A 39 -1.06 5.56 -5.27
C LEU A 39 -2.31 5.86 -4.44
N PHE A 40 -3.48 6.00 -5.06
CA PHE A 40 -4.67 6.41 -4.32
C PHE A 40 -5.33 5.24 -3.56
N ALA A 41 -6.32 5.54 -2.71
CA ALA A 41 -6.98 4.53 -1.86
C ALA A 41 -7.62 3.35 -2.64
N ASP A 42 -7.91 3.56 -3.91
CA ASP A 42 -8.41 2.57 -4.89
C ASP A 42 -7.30 1.80 -5.63
N SER A 43 -6.06 2.30 -5.60
CA SER A 43 -4.89 1.62 -6.15
C SER A 43 -4.51 0.45 -5.22
N GLU A 44 -4.93 -0.77 -5.56
CA GLU A 44 -4.67 -1.98 -4.76
C GLU A 44 -3.23 -2.47 -4.94
N ILE A 45 -2.28 -1.79 -4.28
CA ILE A 45 -0.87 -2.18 -4.25
C ILE A 45 -0.58 -2.97 -2.97
N THR A 46 -0.03 -4.16 -3.17
CA THR A 46 0.41 -5.07 -2.10
C THR A 46 1.89 -5.40 -2.28
N ILE A 47 2.67 -5.35 -1.20
CA ILE A 47 4.05 -5.83 -1.12
C ILE A 47 4.08 -7.09 -0.27
N GLY A 48 4.50 -8.21 -0.86
CA GLY A 48 4.84 -9.43 -0.14
C GLY A 48 6.31 -9.44 0.23
N GLN A 49 6.64 -9.14 1.49
CA GLN A 49 8.00 -9.19 2.00
C GLN A 49 8.29 -10.56 2.59
N ARG A 50 9.15 -11.33 1.93
CA ARG A 50 9.66 -12.60 2.45
C ARG A 50 10.58 -12.31 3.63
N ILE A 51 10.15 -12.71 4.82
CA ILE A 51 10.91 -12.53 6.08
C ILE A 51 11.63 -13.82 6.49
N GLU A 52 11.09 -14.96 6.09
CA GLU A 52 11.65 -16.30 6.34
C GLU A 52 11.50 -17.13 5.06
N ASN A 53 12.01 -18.37 5.05
CA ASN A 53 11.90 -19.20 3.86
C ASN A 53 10.45 -19.35 3.39
N ASN A 54 9.48 -19.55 4.28
CA ASN A 54 8.12 -19.85 3.86
C ASN A 54 7.09 -18.82 4.33
N VAL A 55 7.55 -17.67 4.84
CA VAL A 55 6.67 -16.64 5.42
C VAL A 55 6.90 -15.29 4.73
N PHE A 56 5.81 -14.73 4.24
CA PHE A 56 5.73 -13.39 3.69
C PHE A 56 4.84 -12.52 4.56
N ILE A 57 5.28 -11.31 4.89
CA ILE A 57 4.41 -10.25 5.41
C ILE A 57 3.77 -9.55 4.22
N LEU A 58 2.45 -9.39 4.26
CA LEU A 58 1.71 -8.64 3.25
C LEU A 58 1.51 -7.21 3.75
N LEU A 59 2.05 -6.25 3.01
CA LEU A 59 1.90 -4.82 3.26
C LEU A 59 1.07 -4.21 2.15
N SER A 60 0.24 -3.23 2.46
CA SER A 60 -0.43 -2.42 1.45
C SER A 60 0.03 -0.98 1.57
N ILE A 61 0.18 -0.34 0.42
CA ILE A 61 0.67 1.03 0.33
C ILE A 61 -0.35 1.84 -0.46
N TYR A 62 -0.79 2.96 0.12
CA TYR A 62 -1.75 3.86 -0.51
C TYR A 62 -1.68 5.27 0.08
N ARG A 63 -2.28 6.22 -0.60
CA ARG A 63 -2.38 7.64 -0.25
C ARG A 63 -3.87 8.02 -0.28
N PRO A 64 -4.44 8.50 0.84
CA PRO A 64 -5.84 8.91 0.88
C PRO A 64 -6.15 10.09 -0.06
N SER A 65 -5.22 11.04 -0.19
CA SER A 65 -5.39 12.21 -1.06
C SER A 65 -4.04 12.84 -1.43
N PRO A 66 -3.96 13.66 -2.52
CA PRO A 66 -2.70 14.22 -3.01
C PRO A 66 -1.89 15.03 -1.99
N VAL A 67 -2.56 15.55 -0.95
CA VAL A 67 -1.96 16.39 0.11
C VAL A 67 -1.57 15.60 1.35
N ARG A 68 -1.74 14.27 1.33
CA ARG A 68 -1.45 13.39 2.46
C ARG A 68 -0.25 12.48 2.15
N ASP A 69 0.43 12.11 3.23
CA ASP A 69 1.53 11.16 3.16
C ASP A 69 1.04 9.77 2.78
N LEU A 70 2.01 8.98 2.30
CA LEU A 70 1.82 7.58 2.00
C LEU A 70 1.59 6.79 3.29
N ILE A 71 0.55 5.97 3.30
CA ILE A 71 0.23 5.04 4.38
C ILE A 71 0.77 3.67 4.00
N VAL A 72 1.45 3.03 4.94
CA VAL A 72 1.83 1.62 4.86
C VAL A 72 1.08 0.84 5.93
N GLU A 73 0.38 -0.20 5.53
CA GLU A 73 -0.50 -0.98 6.41
C GLU A 73 -0.14 -2.46 6.29
N GLN A 74 0.11 -3.14 7.42
CA GLN A 74 0.25 -4.59 7.42
C GLN A 74 -1.11 -5.26 7.29
N ARG A 75 -1.29 -6.02 6.21
CA ARG A 75 -2.56 -6.66 5.82
C ARG A 75 -2.71 -8.07 6.35
N GLY A 76 -1.60 -8.72 6.62
CA GLY A 76 -1.57 -10.11 7.04
C GLY A 76 -0.26 -10.79 6.71
N ARG A 77 -0.32 -12.11 6.59
CA ARG A 77 0.81 -12.97 6.25
C ARG A 77 0.41 -13.93 5.14
N TRP A 78 1.37 -14.31 4.32
CA TRP A 78 1.25 -15.44 3.41
C TRP A 78 2.29 -16.48 3.81
N ILE A 79 1.80 -17.63 4.25
CA ILE A 79 2.61 -18.79 4.62
C ILE A 79 2.44 -19.82 3.50
N ILE A 80 3.52 -20.38 2.97
CA ILE A 80 3.45 -21.29 1.81
C ILE A 80 2.56 -22.51 2.12
N GLU A 81 2.66 -23.04 3.33
CA GLU A 81 1.95 -24.25 3.77
C GLU A 81 0.47 -24.01 4.07
N THR A 82 0.13 -22.84 4.63
CA THR A 82 -1.24 -22.55 5.13
C THR A 82 -1.97 -21.48 4.33
N GLY A 83 -1.32 -20.91 3.32
CA GLY A 83 -1.88 -19.89 2.44
C GLY A 83 -1.89 -18.49 3.04
N ILE A 84 -2.84 -17.67 2.57
CA ILE A 84 -2.95 -16.25 2.95
C ILE A 84 -3.82 -16.12 4.21
N GLN A 85 -3.29 -15.45 5.23
CA GLN A 85 -3.95 -15.12 6.48
C GLN A 85 -4.04 -13.59 6.60
N LEU A 86 -5.21 -13.04 6.26
CA LEU A 86 -5.48 -11.59 6.35
C LEU A 86 -5.99 -11.20 7.74
N PHE A 87 -5.58 -10.03 8.22
CA PHE A 87 -6.08 -9.46 9.47
C PHE A 87 -7.46 -8.80 9.30
N ASP A 88 -7.75 -8.26 8.11
CA ASP A 88 -9.02 -7.59 7.80
C ASP A 88 -9.36 -7.75 6.30
N ASN A 89 -10.59 -8.16 6.01
CA ASN A 89 -11.11 -8.39 4.67
C ASN A 89 -11.91 -7.19 4.09
N ARG A 90 -12.19 -6.13 4.86
CA ARG A 90 -13.09 -5.02 4.48
C ARG A 90 -12.39 -3.68 4.24
N VAL A 91 -11.21 -3.73 3.62
CA VAL A 91 -10.26 -2.62 3.74
C VAL A 91 -10.48 -1.51 2.74
N SER A 92 -10.90 -1.83 1.52
CA SER A 92 -11.29 -0.82 0.54
C SER A 92 -12.46 0.04 1.05
N SER A 93 -13.42 -0.56 1.75
CA SER A 93 -14.54 0.18 2.36
C SER A 93 -14.08 1.12 3.49
N ARG A 94 -13.20 0.65 4.38
CA ARG A 94 -12.65 1.47 5.47
C ARG A 94 -11.82 2.64 4.94
N ARG A 95 -11.01 2.43 3.90
CA ARG A 95 -10.19 3.46 3.26
C ARG A 95 -11.03 4.55 2.59
N ARG A 96 -12.17 4.18 1.98
CA ARG A 96 -13.09 5.14 1.37
C ARG A 96 -13.86 5.97 2.40
N LEU A 97 -14.18 5.39 3.55
CA LEU A 97 -14.85 6.11 4.64
C LEU A 97 -13.90 7.01 5.42
N ASN A 98 -12.65 6.57 5.63
CA ASN A 98 -11.67 7.35 6.36
C ASN A 98 -10.91 8.30 5.43
N LEU A 99 -11.40 9.53 5.32
CA LEU A 99 -10.78 10.57 4.50
C LEU A 99 -9.53 11.20 5.15
N HIS A 100 -9.13 10.78 6.36
CA HIS A 100 -7.97 11.33 7.07
C HIS A 100 -7.96 12.86 7.13
N LEU A 101 -9.11 13.47 7.46
CA LEU A 101 -9.29 14.93 7.49
C LEU A 101 -8.88 15.61 6.16
N THR A 102 -9.02 14.92 5.03
CA THR A 102 -8.77 15.54 3.72
C THR A 102 -9.83 16.62 3.48
N PRO A 103 -9.42 17.87 3.17
CA PRO A 103 -10.38 18.93 2.88
C PRO A 103 -11.18 18.58 1.63
N LEU A 104 -12.50 18.50 1.77
CA LEU A 104 -13.41 18.25 0.67
C LEU A 104 -13.71 19.58 -0.03
N LYS A 105 -13.53 19.62 -1.34
CA LYS A 105 -13.97 20.75 -2.16
C LYS A 105 -15.40 20.46 -2.61
N ALA A 106 -16.34 21.33 -2.25
CA ALA A 106 -17.67 21.28 -2.84
C ALA A 106 -17.55 21.64 -4.33
N SER A 107 -17.94 20.72 -5.21
CA SER A 107 -18.18 21.05 -6.62
C SER A 107 -19.64 21.41 -6.76
N ILE A 108 -19.93 22.64 -7.15
CA ILE A 108 -21.21 22.94 -7.79
C ILE A 108 -21.17 22.22 -9.15
N VAL A 109 -22.18 21.40 -9.43
CA VAL A 109 -22.51 20.91 -10.77
C VAL A 109 -23.64 21.78 -11.29
#